data_AF-A0A838VW94-F1
#
_entry.id   AF-A0A838VW94-F1
#
_cell.length_a   1.000
_cell.length_b   1.000
_cell.length_c   1.000
_cell.angle_alpha   90.00
_cell.angle_beta   90.00
_cell.angle_gamma   90.00
#
_symmetry.space_group_name_H-M   'P 1'
#
loop_
_entity.id
_entity.type
_entity.pdbx_description
1 polymer ?
#
loop_
_entity_poly.entity_id
_entity_poly.type
_entity_poly.pdbx_seq_one_letter_code
_entity_poly.pdbx_strand_id
1 'polypeptide(L)'
;MTTNLVHKITKATDLDQIKEITAGIIGETCWKASLSYGDELTLHIGAKIPYPQKSMAGKEKGSWILGTRATAWKLDSATDILATSEDDGEIIKQQMQVIEGSKIIMLETTYPSLNLTIKFDNECQLKLLPNAEDSLDLPDWEIFTPDRMILKVSGTRWSYTCSDSK
;
A
#
# COMPACT_ATOMS: atom_id res chain seq x y z
N MET A 1 -20.80 9.53 10.62
CA MET A 1 -21.21 8.12 10.47
C MET A 1 -20.18 7.47 9.58
N THR A 2 -19.32 6.61 10.11
CA THR A 2 -18.32 5.87 9.32
C THR A 2 -19.01 4.62 8.77
N THR A 3 -19.35 4.66 7.48
CA THR A 3 -20.07 3.58 6.81
C THR A 3 -19.07 2.53 6.35
N ASN A 4 -19.21 1.29 6.81
CA ASN A 4 -18.47 0.17 6.25
C ASN A 4 -18.95 -0.03 4.79
N LEU A 5 -18.01 -0.02 3.85
CA LEU A 5 -18.30 -0.22 2.43
C LEU A 5 -17.69 -1.55 1.99
N VAL A 6 -18.44 -2.30 1.19
CA VAL A 6 -17.93 -3.46 0.45
C VAL A 6 -18.49 -3.36 -0.95
N HIS A 7 -17.63 -3.38 -1.95
CA HIS A 7 -18.00 -3.17 -3.34
C HIS A 7 -17.37 -4.20 -4.26
N LYS A 8 -18.11 -4.61 -5.28
CA LYS A 8 -17.61 -5.50 -6.34
C LYS A 8 -17.11 -4.65 -7.50
N ILE A 9 -15.91 -4.94 -7.97
CA ILE A 9 -15.29 -4.31 -9.13
C ILE A 9 -15.74 -5.06 -10.37
N THR A 10 -16.50 -4.37 -11.22
CA THR A 10 -17.03 -4.91 -12.49
C THR A 10 -16.69 -4.04 -13.69
N LYS A 11 -16.38 -2.76 -13.45
CA LYS A 11 -16.03 -1.76 -14.46
C LYS A 11 -15.02 -0.75 -13.88
N ALA A 12 -14.34 0.00 -14.74
CA ALA A 12 -13.33 0.97 -14.32
C ALA A 12 -13.84 2.03 -13.33
N THR A 13 -15.08 2.51 -13.46
CA THR A 13 -15.67 3.52 -12.55
C THR A 13 -15.87 3.00 -11.13
N ASP A 14 -15.84 1.68 -10.91
CA ASP A 14 -15.90 1.11 -9.55
C ASP A 14 -14.62 1.41 -8.74
N LEU A 15 -13.56 1.91 -9.40
CA LEU A 15 -12.30 2.35 -8.80
C LEU A 15 -12.31 3.83 -8.42
N ASP A 16 -13.32 4.61 -8.82
CA ASP A 16 -13.35 6.06 -8.55
C ASP A 16 -13.39 6.35 -7.04
N GLN A 17 -14.11 5.54 -6.27
CA GLN A 17 -14.12 5.64 -4.80
C GLN A 17 -12.77 5.30 -4.17
N ILE A 18 -11.99 4.37 -4.75
CA ILE A 18 -10.63 4.10 -4.29
C ILE A 18 -9.76 5.35 -4.49
N LYS A 19 -9.88 6.01 -5.65
CA LYS A 19 -9.16 7.27 -5.94
C LYS A 19 -9.54 8.37 -4.94
N GLU A 20 -10.82 8.50 -4.62
CA GLU A 20 -11.29 9.47 -3.61
C GLU A 20 -10.73 9.17 -2.21
N ILE A 21 -10.80 7.92 -1.76
CA ILE A 21 -10.29 7.48 -0.45
C ILE A 21 -8.78 7.74 -0.34
N THR A 22 -8.04 7.48 -1.42
CA THR A 22 -6.57 7.56 -1.44
C THR A 22 -6.04 8.94 -1.83
N ALA A 23 -6.89 9.89 -2.23
CA ALA A 23 -6.46 11.22 -2.67
C ALA A 23 -5.59 11.94 -1.62
N GLY A 24 -5.88 11.75 -0.34
CA GLY A 24 -5.14 12.35 0.77
C GLY A 24 -3.72 11.83 0.98
N ILE A 25 -3.30 10.79 0.26
CA ILE A 25 -1.91 10.28 0.31
C ILE A 25 -0.98 11.06 -0.63
N ILE A 26 -1.54 11.76 -1.62
CA ILE A 26 -0.75 12.49 -2.61
C ILE A 26 -0.12 13.71 -1.95
N GLY A 27 1.20 13.85 -2.12
CA GLY A 27 2.03 14.87 -1.48
C GLY A 27 2.63 14.44 -0.14
N GLU A 28 2.17 13.32 0.43
CA GLU A 28 2.73 12.78 1.67
C GLU A 28 4.07 12.07 1.42
N THR A 29 4.95 12.11 2.42
CA THR A 29 6.28 11.49 2.36
C THR A 29 6.23 10.03 2.83
N CYS A 30 6.81 9.13 2.05
CA CYS A 30 7.14 7.78 2.51
C CYS A 30 8.39 7.87 3.39
N TRP A 31 8.27 7.71 4.71
CA TRP A 31 9.41 7.87 5.61
C TRP A 31 10.04 6.55 6.04
N LYS A 32 9.40 5.42 5.73
CA LYS A 32 9.96 4.09 5.94
C LYS A 32 9.37 3.07 4.99
N ALA A 33 10.24 2.26 4.39
CA ALA A 33 9.87 1.10 3.59
C ALA A 33 10.56 -0.14 4.18
N SER A 34 9.80 -1.19 4.47
CA SER A 34 10.35 -2.39 5.11
C SER A 34 9.54 -3.63 4.80
N LEU A 35 10.19 -4.79 4.84
CA LEU A 35 9.50 -6.07 4.88
C LEU A 35 9.01 -6.36 6.31
N SER A 36 7.77 -6.84 6.41
CA SER A 36 7.21 -7.42 7.63
C SER A 36 7.23 -8.94 7.57
N TYR A 37 6.61 -9.60 8.56
CA TYR A 37 6.55 -11.06 8.61
C TYR A 37 5.94 -11.64 7.33
N GLY A 38 6.56 -12.69 6.79
CA GLY A 38 6.15 -13.30 5.52
C GLY A 38 6.56 -12.51 4.27
N ASP A 39 7.61 -11.68 4.39
CA ASP A 39 8.17 -10.86 3.30
C ASP A 39 7.14 -9.91 2.66
N GLU A 40 6.14 -9.51 3.46
CA GLU A 40 5.11 -8.53 3.10
C GLU A 40 5.73 -7.12 3.08
N LEU A 41 5.70 -6.43 1.94
CA LEU A 41 6.16 -5.05 1.85
C LEU A 41 5.21 -4.12 2.61
N THR A 42 5.78 -3.29 3.48
CA THR A 42 5.06 -2.26 4.24
C THR A 42 5.69 -0.89 4.02
N LEU A 43 4.88 0.10 3.64
CA LEU A 43 5.29 1.51 3.57
C LEU A 43 4.59 2.32 4.66
N HIS A 44 5.35 3.10 5.42
CA HIS A 44 4.82 4.09 6.34
C HIS A 44 4.92 5.48 5.70
N ILE A 45 3.76 6.13 5.57
CA ILE A 45 3.59 7.36 4.80
C ILE A 45 2.92 8.43 5.65
N GLY A 46 3.30 9.69 5.41
CA GLY A 46 2.76 10.88 6.06
C GLY A 46 3.26 11.09 7.49
N ALA A 47 2.42 11.65 8.35
CA ALA A 47 2.80 11.99 9.71
C ALA A 47 3.24 10.76 10.52
N LYS A 48 4.25 10.92 11.38
CA LYS A 48 4.64 9.88 12.34
C LYS A 48 3.71 9.92 13.53
N ILE A 49 3.00 8.81 13.76
CA ILE A 49 2.02 8.63 14.84
C ILE A 49 2.56 7.59 15.81
N PRO A 50 2.73 7.91 17.10
CA PRO A 50 3.13 6.93 18.11
C PRO A 50 2.11 5.77 18.22
N TYR A 51 2.60 4.54 18.42
CA TYR A 51 1.70 3.44 18.76
C TYR A 51 1.10 3.63 20.17
N PRO A 52 -0.20 3.41 20.37
CA PRO A 52 -0.85 3.59 21.68
C PRO A 52 -0.55 2.44 22.65
N GLN A 53 -0.09 1.30 22.16
CA GLN A 53 0.13 0.08 22.96
C GLN A 53 1.44 0.18 23.74
N LYS A 54 1.42 -0.16 25.04
CA LYS A 54 2.63 -0.13 25.89
C LYS A 54 3.77 -1.01 25.35
N SER A 55 3.45 -2.16 24.73
CA SER A 55 4.43 -3.05 24.10
C SER A 55 5.17 -2.43 22.91
N MET A 56 4.65 -1.32 22.38
CA MET A 56 5.19 -0.58 21.25
C MET A 56 5.64 0.84 21.66
N ALA A 57 5.92 1.05 22.95
CA ALA A 57 6.42 2.34 23.45
C ALA A 57 7.69 2.77 22.69
N GLY A 58 7.73 4.02 22.25
CA GLY A 58 8.83 4.57 21.46
C GLY A 58 8.82 4.18 19.97
N LYS A 59 7.85 3.37 19.51
CA LYS A 59 7.66 3.07 18.10
C LYS A 59 6.57 3.97 17.49
N GLU A 60 6.72 4.25 16.20
CA GLU A 60 5.82 5.10 15.43
C GLU A 60 5.34 4.37 14.17
N LYS A 61 4.19 4.80 13.65
CA LYS A 61 3.59 4.37 12.39
C LYS A 61 3.22 5.57 11.53
N GLY A 62 3.00 5.35 10.23
CA GLY A 62 2.56 6.43 9.35
C GLY A 62 1.10 6.74 9.64
N SER A 63 0.67 7.97 9.35
CA SER A 63 -0.75 8.30 9.25
C SER A 63 -1.42 7.52 8.13
N TRP A 64 -0.65 7.14 7.12
CA TRP A 64 -0.99 6.15 6.12
C TRP A 64 -0.03 4.96 6.22
N ILE A 65 -0.55 3.74 6.03
CA ILE A 65 0.28 2.54 5.94
C ILE A 65 -0.21 1.69 4.78
N LEU A 66 0.65 1.46 3.79
CA LEU A 66 0.39 0.48 2.74
C LEU A 66 1.01 -0.85 3.19
N GLY A 67 0.24 -1.93 3.11
CA GLY A 67 0.73 -3.30 3.25
C GLY A 67 0.38 -4.11 2.00
N THR A 68 1.31 -4.93 1.54
CA THR A 68 1.07 -5.93 0.49
C THR A 68 0.95 -7.31 1.12
N ARG A 69 0.01 -8.15 0.69
CA ARG A 69 0.00 -9.56 1.12
C ARG A 69 -0.02 -10.47 -0.09
N ALA A 70 0.89 -11.45 -0.10
CA ALA A 70 0.99 -12.48 -1.13
C ALA A 70 0.94 -11.94 -2.58
N THR A 71 1.32 -10.67 -2.80
CA THR A 71 1.17 -9.98 -4.08
C THR A 71 2.53 -9.67 -4.64
N ALA A 72 2.77 -10.09 -5.88
CA ALA A 72 3.99 -9.77 -6.58
C ALA A 72 4.11 -8.25 -6.72
N TRP A 73 5.32 -7.73 -6.51
CA TRP A 73 5.59 -6.31 -6.65
C TRP A 73 6.95 -6.07 -7.25
N LYS A 74 7.13 -4.88 -7.82
CA LYS A 74 8.44 -4.40 -8.28
C LYS A 74 8.61 -2.91 -8.05
N LEU A 75 9.85 -2.53 -7.74
CA LEU A 75 10.31 -1.17 -7.64
C LEU A 75 11.18 -0.87 -8.87
N ASP A 76 10.69 0.02 -9.73
CA ASP A 76 11.40 0.52 -10.89
C ASP A 76 12.00 1.91 -10.57
N SER A 77 13.20 2.20 -11.06
CA SER A 77 13.70 3.58 -11.23
C SER A 77 13.30 4.10 -12.61
N ALA A 78 13.82 5.26 -13.02
CA ALA A 78 13.65 5.76 -14.38
C ALA A 78 14.28 4.83 -15.45
N THR A 79 15.33 4.08 -15.09
CA THR A 79 16.14 3.32 -16.05
C THR A 79 16.15 1.81 -15.81
N ASP A 80 15.94 1.37 -14.56
CA ASP A 80 16.22 -0.01 -14.16
C ASP A 80 15.16 -0.54 -13.19
N ILE A 81 15.09 -1.88 -13.08
CA ILE A 81 14.37 -2.53 -11.98
C ILE A 81 15.33 -2.58 -10.79
N LEU A 82 14.94 -1.96 -9.68
CA LEU A 82 15.75 -1.89 -8.47
C LEU A 82 15.54 -3.13 -7.59
N ALA A 83 14.29 -3.56 -7.42
CA ALA A 83 13.94 -4.75 -6.64
C ALA A 83 12.58 -5.32 -7.06
N THR A 84 12.38 -6.60 -6.78
CA THR A 84 11.14 -7.35 -6.97
C THR A 84 10.82 -8.14 -5.71
N SER A 85 9.57 -8.61 -5.61
CA SER A 85 9.12 -9.50 -4.53
C SER A 85 9.83 -10.85 -4.50
N GLU A 86 10.59 -11.21 -5.53
CA GLU A 86 11.32 -12.48 -5.63
C GLU A 86 12.80 -12.35 -5.22
N ASP A 87 13.28 -11.13 -5.01
CA ASP A 87 14.66 -10.88 -4.61
C ASP A 87 14.91 -11.27 -3.14
N ASP A 88 16.19 -11.41 -2.79
CA ASP A 88 16.60 -11.64 -1.40
C ASP A 88 16.19 -10.47 -0.49
N GLY A 89 15.77 -10.78 0.74
CA GLY A 89 15.27 -9.80 1.69
C GLY A 89 16.25 -8.66 2.01
N GLU A 90 17.57 -8.91 2.01
CA GLU A 90 18.55 -7.84 2.22
C GLU A 90 18.71 -6.96 0.97
N ILE A 91 18.59 -7.53 -0.24
CA ILE A 91 18.55 -6.75 -1.49
C ILE A 91 17.32 -5.84 -1.48
N ILE A 92 16.14 -6.40 -1.18
CA ILE A 92 14.89 -5.63 -1.11
C ILE A 92 15.04 -4.48 -0.13
N LYS A 93 15.51 -4.77 1.09
CA LYS A 93 15.69 -3.78 2.15
C LYS A 93 16.66 -2.67 1.76
N GLN A 94 17.76 -3.00 1.09
CA GLN A 94 18.72 -1.99 0.62
C GLN A 94 18.09 -1.11 -0.46
N GLN A 95 17.41 -1.70 -1.44
CA GLN A 95 16.87 -0.97 -2.58
C GLN A 95 15.65 -0.12 -2.21
N MET A 96 14.84 -0.58 -1.27
CA MET A 96 13.67 0.17 -0.77
C MET A 96 14.04 1.47 -0.05
N GLN A 97 15.28 1.63 0.43
CA GLN A 97 15.72 2.89 1.03
C GLN A 97 15.67 4.07 0.04
N VAL A 98 15.71 3.80 -1.26
CA VAL A 98 15.69 4.86 -2.29
C VAL A 98 14.40 5.69 -2.26
N ILE A 99 13.27 5.10 -1.87
CA ILE A 99 11.97 5.78 -1.79
C ILE A 99 11.71 6.40 -0.42
N GLU A 100 12.56 6.14 0.58
CA GLU A 100 12.46 6.79 1.89
C GLU A 100 12.80 8.28 1.77
N GLY A 101 11.98 9.13 2.39
CA GLY A 101 12.06 10.59 2.27
C GLY A 101 11.41 11.17 1.02
N SER A 102 10.99 10.34 0.05
CA SER A 102 10.36 10.79 -1.19
C SER A 102 8.85 11.00 -1.02
N LYS A 103 8.28 11.95 -1.76
CA LYS A 103 6.83 12.22 -1.76
C LYS A 103 6.11 11.36 -2.78
N ILE A 104 4.91 10.92 -2.43
CA ILE A 104 4.01 10.26 -3.38
C ILE A 104 3.38 11.33 -4.27
N ILE A 105 3.59 11.23 -5.58
CA ILE A 105 3.01 12.16 -6.57
C ILE A 105 1.83 11.54 -7.33
N MET A 106 1.70 10.22 -7.28
CA MET A 106 0.64 9.47 -7.95
C MET A 106 0.38 8.17 -7.22
N LEU A 107 -0.90 7.83 -7.06
CA LEU A 107 -1.37 6.51 -6.66
C LEU A 107 -2.55 6.16 -7.54
N GLU A 108 -2.44 5.08 -8.33
CA GLU A 108 -3.47 4.68 -9.27
C GLU A 108 -3.66 3.17 -9.29
N THR A 109 -4.91 2.73 -9.24
CA THR A 109 -5.32 1.35 -9.51
C THR A 109 -5.91 1.26 -10.91
N THR A 110 -5.47 0.28 -11.69
CA THR A 110 -5.88 0.10 -13.09
C THR A 110 -6.89 -1.03 -13.25
N TYR A 111 -7.86 -0.89 -14.15
CA TYR A 111 -8.81 -1.95 -14.50
C TYR A 111 -8.41 -2.58 -15.85
N PRO A 112 -8.55 -3.90 -16.07
CA PRO A 112 -9.11 -4.91 -15.16
C PRO A 112 -8.10 -5.61 -14.25
N SER A 113 -6.80 -5.35 -14.41
CA SER A 113 -5.73 -6.08 -13.70
C SER A 113 -5.61 -5.74 -12.22
N LEU A 114 -6.15 -4.60 -11.79
CA LEU A 114 -6.08 -4.07 -10.42
C LEU A 114 -4.66 -3.78 -9.95
N ASN A 115 -3.72 -3.63 -10.89
CA ASN A 115 -2.36 -3.21 -10.57
C ASN A 115 -2.42 -1.85 -9.88
N LEU A 116 -1.78 -1.76 -8.71
CA LEU A 116 -1.56 -0.51 -7.99
C LEU A 116 -0.19 0.04 -8.41
N THR A 117 -0.17 1.26 -8.92
CA THR A 117 1.06 2.00 -9.23
C THR A 117 1.18 3.20 -8.32
N ILE A 118 2.31 3.31 -7.63
CA ILE A 118 2.69 4.45 -6.81
C ILE A 118 3.91 5.09 -7.45
N LYS A 119 3.84 6.39 -7.76
CA LYS A 119 4.99 7.15 -8.24
C LYS A 119 5.48 8.09 -7.16
N PHE A 120 6.80 8.17 -7.05
CA PHE A 120 7.50 9.05 -6.13
C PHE A 120 8.09 10.25 -6.88
N ASP A 121 8.35 11.36 -6.19
CA ASP A 121 8.95 12.58 -6.76
C ASP A 121 10.43 12.41 -7.15
N ASN A 122 11.07 11.33 -6.72
CA ASN A 122 12.41 10.92 -7.14
C ASN A 122 12.40 10.00 -8.39
N GLU A 123 11.32 10.01 -9.17
CA GLU A 123 11.10 9.21 -10.40
C GLU A 123 10.95 7.71 -10.19
N CYS A 124 11.10 7.20 -8.97
CA CYS A 124 10.85 5.79 -8.67
C CYS A 124 9.36 5.45 -8.77
N GLN A 125 9.08 4.19 -9.10
CA GLN A 125 7.72 3.66 -9.21
C GLN A 125 7.63 2.30 -8.53
N LEU A 126 6.71 2.17 -7.57
CA LEU A 126 6.33 0.88 -7.01
C LEU A 126 5.07 0.38 -7.71
N LYS A 127 5.12 -0.85 -8.23
CA LYS A 127 3.99 -1.50 -8.91
C LYS A 127 3.67 -2.80 -8.20
N LEU A 128 2.43 -2.95 -7.75
CA LEU A 128 1.89 -4.20 -7.25
C LEU A 128 1.10 -4.85 -8.39
N LEU A 129 1.23 -6.17 -8.49
CA LEU A 129 0.71 -6.99 -9.57
C LEU A 129 -0.18 -8.09 -8.98
N PRO A 130 -1.43 -7.77 -8.58
CA PRO A 130 -2.37 -8.75 -8.09
C PRO A 130 -2.58 -9.89 -9.07
N ASN A 131 -2.72 -11.11 -8.55
CA ASN A 131 -3.09 -12.26 -9.36
C ASN A 131 -4.58 -12.55 -9.16
N ALA A 132 -5.37 -12.35 -10.22
CA ALA A 132 -6.82 -12.56 -10.18
C ALA A 132 -7.24 -14.03 -9.92
N GLU A 133 -6.32 -14.99 -10.11
CA GLU A 133 -6.54 -16.41 -9.87
C GLU A 133 -6.18 -16.84 -8.44
N ASP A 134 -5.56 -15.95 -7.65
CA ASP A 134 -5.21 -16.28 -6.28
C ASP A 134 -6.48 -16.37 -5.42
N SER A 135 -6.73 -17.56 -4.88
CA SER A 135 -7.93 -17.87 -4.09
C SER A 135 -7.73 -17.63 -2.59
N LEU A 136 -6.59 -17.08 -2.19
CA LEU A 136 -6.35 -16.74 -0.79
C LEU A 136 -7.35 -15.65 -0.34
N ASP A 137 -7.92 -15.82 0.85
CA ASP A 137 -8.81 -14.82 1.48
C ASP A 137 -8.01 -13.63 2.05
N LEU A 138 -6.87 -13.31 1.44
CA LEU A 138 -5.98 -12.23 1.82
C LEU A 138 -6.14 -11.07 0.83
N PRO A 139 -6.10 -9.81 1.30
CA PRO A 139 -6.03 -8.66 0.41
C PRO A 139 -4.73 -8.62 -0.36
N ASP A 140 -4.82 -8.36 -1.66
CA ASP A 140 -3.66 -8.11 -2.50
C ASP A 140 -2.84 -6.95 -1.92
N TRP A 141 -3.57 -5.91 -1.51
CA TRP A 141 -3.02 -4.80 -0.77
C TRP A 141 -4.06 -4.15 0.15
N GLU A 142 -3.57 -3.54 1.22
CA GLU A 142 -4.37 -2.79 2.16
C GLU A 142 -3.73 -1.44 2.49
N ILE A 143 -4.55 -0.41 2.67
CA ILE A 143 -4.12 0.92 3.12
C ILE A 143 -4.86 1.26 4.40
N PHE A 144 -4.10 1.43 5.49
CA PHE A 144 -4.60 2.08 6.70
C PHE A 144 -4.60 3.58 6.48
N THR A 145 -5.72 4.22 6.79
CA THR A 145 -5.95 5.65 6.58
C THR A 145 -5.90 6.43 7.91
N PRO A 146 -5.70 7.76 7.87
CA PRO A 146 -5.58 8.58 9.09
C PRO A 146 -6.82 8.56 9.99
N ASP A 147 -7.99 8.29 9.43
CA ASP A 147 -9.29 8.22 10.11
C ASP A 147 -9.58 6.85 10.73
N ARG A 148 -8.57 5.98 10.86
CA ARG A 148 -8.68 4.61 11.42
C ARG A 148 -9.59 3.71 10.61
N MET A 149 -9.57 3.87 9.30
CA MET A 149 -10.20 2.96 8.36
C MET A 149 -9.12 2.15 7.63
N ILE A 150 -9.53 1.04 7.03
CA ILE A 150 -8.68 0.20 6.20
C ILE A 150 -9.38 0.03 4.87
N LEU A 151 -8.73 0.48 3.80
CA LEU A 151 -9.07 0.11 2.44
C LEU A 151 -8.39 -1.22 2.12
N LYS A 152 -9.14 -2.23 1.73
CA LYS A 152 -8.61 -3.53 1.28
C LYS A 152 -9.06 -3.81 -0.13
N VAL A 153 -8.16 -4.28 -0.98
CA VAL A 153 -8.48 -4.76 -2.32
C VAL A 153 -8.07 -6.23 -2.42
N SER A 154 -8.99 -7.06 -2.89
CA SER A 154 -8.85 -8.52 -2.99
C SER A 154 -9.54 -8.99 -4.26
N GLY A 155 -8.77 -9.29 -5.30
CA GLY A 155 -9.32 -9.67 -6.60
C GLY A 155 -10.42 -8.71 -7.03
N THR A 156 -11.60 -9.21 -7.39
CA THR A 156 -12.71 -8.38 -7.90
C THR A 156 -13.50 -7.60 -6.84
N ARG A 157 -12.94 -7.34 -5.66
CA ARG A 157 -13.64 -6.62 -4.57
C ARG A 157 -12.72 -5.63 -3.87
N TRP A 158 -13.34 -4.58 -3.34
CA TRP A 158 -12.70 -3.73 -2.35
C TRP A 158 -13.63 -3.49 -1.16
N SER A 159 -13.04 -3.18 -0.01
CA SER A 159 -13.79 -2.79 1.19
C SER A 159 -13.12 -1.64 1.91
N TYR A 160 -13.91 -0.81 2.60
CA TYR A 160 -13.43 0.28 3.42
C TYR A 160 -14.13 0.22 4.78
N THR A 161 -13.40 -0.22 5.80
CA THR A 161 -13.97 -0.57 7.12
C THR A 161 -13.10 -0.07 8.26
N CYS A 162 -13.69 0.12 9.44
CA CYS A 162 -12.94 0.55 10.63
C CYS A 162 -11.81 -0.42 11.00
N SER A 163 -10.61 0.10 11.30
CA SER A 163 -9.44 -0.69 11.67
C SER A 163 -9.55 -1.38 13.03
N ASP A 164 -10.47 -0.91 13.88
CA ASP A 164 -10.71 -1.46 15.23
C ASP A 164 -11.61 -2.72 15.18
N SER A 165 -11.93 -3.22 13.99
CA SER A 165 -12.68 -4.47 13.82
C SER A 165 -11.75 -5.69 13.79
N LYS A 166 -11.11 -5.96 14.94
CA LYS A 166 -10.82 -7.32 15.49
C LYS A 166 -10.20 -7.23 16.88
#